data_AF-A0A948HK97-F1
#
_entry.id   AF-A0A948HK97-F1
#
_cell.length_a   1.000
_cell.length_b   1.000
_cell.length_c   1.000
_cell.angle_alpha   90.00
_cell.angle_beta   90.00
_cell.angle_gamma   90.00
#
_symmetry.space_group_name_H-M   'P 1'
#
loop_
_entity.id
_entity.type
_entity.pdbx_description
1 polymer ?
#
loop_
_entity_poly.entity_id
_entity_poly.type
_entity_poly.pdbx_seq_one_letter_code
_entity_poly.pdbx_strand_id
1 'polypeptide(L)'
;MRILISLGLLLGAVAPAAAQDVKCDPGGNQLELNACADGEFKQADAELNAVYRQIVAKLAGEPVALAKMKAAQRLWVQLRDADLDARYPVGDDENPRLLYGSMYPMLYSGAKAALTTARVTYLRNEFLERSEYDL
;
A
#
# COMPACT_ATOMS: atom_id res chain seq x y z
N MET A 1 -21.92 21.68 62.04
CA MET A 1 -20.75 22.12 61.25
C MET A 1 -20.59 21.16 60.07
N ARG A 2 -21.09 21.52 58.87
CA ARG A 2 -21.04 20.67 57.67
C ARG A 2 -19.88 21.14 56.80
N ILE A 3 -18.80 20.36 56.73
CA ILE A 3 -17.66 20.63 55.85
C ILE A 3 -17.97 19.95 54.52
N LEU A 4 -18.31 20.74 53.51
CA LEU A 4 -18.47 20.30 52.13
C LEU A 4 -17.09 20.37 51.46
N ILE A 5 -16.46 19.21 51.22
CA ILE A 5 -15.22 19.11 50.44
C ILE A 5 -15.63 18.97 48.97
N SER A 6 -15.57 20.06 48.24
CA SER A 6 -15.76 20.11 46.79
C SER A 6 -14.55 19.48 46.11
N LEU A 7 -14.65 18.21 45.71
CA LEU A 7 -13.64 17.52 44.91
C LEU A 7 -13.69 18.10 43.48
N GLY A 8 -12.85 19.10 43.21
CA GLY A 8 -12.68 19.71 41.89
C GLY A 8 -12.12 18.69 40.90
N LEU A 9 -12.96 18.29 39.95
CA LEU A 9 -12.62 17.45 38.81
C LEU A 9 -11.68 18.24 37.88
N LEU A 10 -10.36 17.99 37.96
CA LEU A 10 -9.41 18.47 36.96
C LEU A 10 -9.64 17.71 35.65
N LEU A 11 -10.44 18.29 34.74
CA LEU A 11 -10.40 17.92 33.33
C LEU A 11 -9.06 18.40 32.74
N GLY A 12 -8.06 17.51 32.73
CA GLY A 12 -6.87 17.69 31.91
C GLY A 12 -7.24 17.60 30.43
N ALA A 13 -7.04 18.68 29.68
CA ALA A 13 -7.18 18.68 28.24
C ALA A 13 -6.10 17.76 27.63
N VAL A 14 -6.51 16.57 27.19
CA VAL A 14 -5.64 15.68 26.40
C VAL A 14 -5.60 16.27 24.98
N ALA A 15 -4.57 17.04 24.67
CA ALA A 15 -4.32 17.45 23.29
C ALA A 15 -3.95 16.21 22.46
N PRO A 16 -4.52 16.02 21.25
CA PRO A 16 -4.10 14.94 20.37
C PRO A 16 -2.64 15.19 19.98
N ALA A 17 -1.78 14.20 20.21
CA ALA A 17 -0.43 14.22 19.67
C ALA A 17 -0.53 14.23 18.14
N ALA A 18 -0.22 15.37 17.52
CA ALA A 18 -0.09 15.45 16.07
C ALA A 18 1.02 14.48 15.65
N ALA A 19 0.69 13.50 14.80
CA ALA A 19 1.67 12.63 14.19
C ALA A 19 2.65 13.51 13.40
N GLN A 20 3.94 13.44 13.72
CA GLN A 20 4.96 14.14 12.94
C GLN A 20 5.06 13.46 11.56
N ASP A 21 5.00 14.25 10.49
CA ASP A 21 5.23 13.76 9.13
C ASP A 21 6.69 13.33 8.99
N VAL A 22 6.95 12.02 9.11
CA VAL A 22 8.28 11.45 8.90
C VAL A 22 8.61 11.54 7.42
N LYS A 23 9.70 12.25 7.10
CA LYS A 23 10.20 12.36 5.72
C LYS A 23 11.10 11.18 5.38
N CYS A 24 11.10 10.80 4.11
CA CYS A 24 12.09 9.86 3.59
C CYS A 24 13.50 10.45 3.72
N ASP A 25 14.41 9.69 4.33
CA ASP A 25 15.85 9.89 4.31
C ASP A 25 16.54 8.51 4.16
N PRO A 26 17.14 8.21 2.99
CA PRO A 26 17.86 6.95 2.77
C PRO A 26 19.10 6.74 3.66
N GLY A 27 19.64 7.80 4.25
CA GLY A 27 20.72 7.74 5.25
C GLY A 27 20.21 7.87 6.68
N GLY A 28 18.89 7.96 6.85
CA GLY A 28 18.23 8.25 8.12
C GLY A 28 18.02 7.03 9.01
N ASN A 29 17.24 7.24 10.06
CA ASN A 29 16.83 6.19 10.98
C ASN A 29 15.72 5.30 10.38
N GLN A 30 15.35 4.23 11.08
CA GLN A 30 14.39 3.25 10.55
C GLN A 30 13.01 3.83 10.22
N LEU A 31 12.53 4.87 10.93
CA LEU A 31 11.25 5.50 10.58
C LEU A 31 11.35 6.21 9.23
N GLU A 32 12.47 6.86 8.95
CA GLU A 32 12.73 7.57 7.69
C GLU A 32 12.93 6.59 6.53
N LEU A 33 13.64 5.48 6.76
CA LEU A 33 13.76 4.38 5.80
C LEU A 33 12.41 3.74 5.47
N ASN A 34 11.56 3.53 6.50
CA ASN A 34 10.19 3.05 6.30
C ASN A 34 9.38 4.03 5.43
N ALA A 35 9.56 5.34 5.63
CA ALA A 35 8.91 6.37 4.81
C ALA A 35 9.41 6.36 3.36
N CYS A 36 10.69 6.08 3.12
CA CYS A 36 11.22 5.91 1.76
C CYS A 36 10.55 4.74 1.02
N ALA A 37 10.50 3.55 1.65
CA ALA A 37 9.90 2.38 1.03
C ALA A 37 8.39 2.55 0.77
N ASP A 38 7.67 3.23 1.66
CA ASP A 38 6.27 3.60 1.41
C ASP A 38 6.14 4.57 0.22
N GLY A 39 7.04 5.55 0.09
CA GLY A 39 7.12 6.43 -1.06
C GLY A 39 7.36 5.69 -2.39
N GLU A 40 8.28 4.73 -2.39
CA GLU A 40 8.55 3.87 -3.56
C GLU A 40 7.31 3.04 -3.96
N PHE A 41 6.62 2.45 -2.98
CA PHE A 41 5.37 1.74 -3.25
C PHE A 41 4.30 2.68 -3.83
N LYS A 42 4.12 3.88 -3.28
CA LYS A 42 3.17 4.88 -3.81
C LYS A 42 3.50 5.27 -5.25
N GLN A 43 4.78 5.40 -5.59
CA GLN A 43 5.20 5.66 -6.98
C GLN A 43 4.84 4.49 -7.90
N ALA A 44 5.15 3.25 -7.51
CA ALA A 44 4.81 2.07 -8.29
C ALA A 44 3.29 1.93 -8.48
N ASP A 45 2.49 2.19 -7.44
CA ASP A 45 1.03 2.14 -7.52
C ASP A 45 0.45 3.26 -8.41
N ALA A 46 1.02 4.46 -8.36
CA ALA A 46 0.64 5.55 -9.25
C ALA A 46 0.91 5.18 -10.73
N GLU A 47 2.05 4.56 -11.02
CA GLU A 47 2.38 4.05 -12.36
C GLU A 47 1.42 2.93 -12.79
N LEU A 48 1.13 1.96 -11.92
CA LEU A 48 0.15 0.92 -12.18
C LEU A 48 -1.20 1.51 -12.59
N ASN A 49 -1.68 2.49 -11.83
CA ASN A 49 -2.94 3.15 -12.12
C ASN A 49 -2.89 3.93 -13.45
N ALA A 50 -1.75 4.54 -13.78
CA ALA A 50 -1.57 5.24 -15.06
C ALA A 50 -1.63 4.27 -16.25
N VAL A 51 -0.89 3.15 -16.20
CA VAL A 51 -0.90 2.12 -17.25
C VAL A 51 -2.28 1.48 -17.37
N TYR A 52 -2.91 1.15 -16.25
CA TYR A 52 -4.26 0.58 -16.24
C TYR A 52 -5.29 1.51 -16.89
N ARG A 53 -5.21 2.83 -16.66
CA ARG A 53 -6.07 3.81 -17.33
C ARG A 53 -5.87 3.84 -18.85
N GLN A 54 -4.62 3.70 -19.32
CA GLN A 54 -4.34 3.62 -20.76
C GLN A 54 -4.99 2.37 -21.38
N ILE A 55 -4.89 1.23 -20.70
CA ILE A 55 -5.52 -0.02 -21.16
C ILE A 55 -7.05 0.13 -21.17
N VAL A 56 -7.64 0.69 -20.12
CA VAL A 56 -9.09 0.93 -20.06
C VAL A 56 -9.56 1.85 -21.20
N ALA A 57 -8.78 2.89 -21.53
CA ALA A 57 -9.07 3.77 -22.66
C ALA A 57 -8.99 3.02 -24.00
N LYS A 58 -7.95 2.19 -24.20
CA LYS A 58 -7.80 1.35 -25.40
C LYS A 58 -8.97 0.39 -25.59
N LEU A 59 -9.47 -0.21 -24.50
CA LEU A 59 -10.58 -1.18 -24.51
C LEU A 59 -11.98 -0.55 -24.44
N ALA A 60 -12.12 0.78 -24.53
CA ALA A 60 -13.40 1.47 -24.29
C ALA A 60 -14.52 1.05 -25.27
N GLY A 61 -14.17 0.67 -26.51
CA GLY A 61 -15.09 0.16 -27.52
C GLY A 61 -15.38 -1.35 -27.42
N GLU A 62 -14.73 -2.06 -26.51
CA GLU A 62 -14.76 -3.52 -26.40
C GLU A 62 -15.31 -3.94 -25.03
N PRO A 63 -16.64 -3.92 -24.81
CA PRO A 63 -17.23 -4.05 -23.48
C PRO A 63 -16.90 -5.38 -22.80
N VAL A 64 -16.81 -6.46 -23.56
CA VAL A 64 -16.42 -7.79 -23.04
C VAL A 64 -14.97 -7.79 -22.58
N ALA A 65 -14.04 -7.31 -23.43
CA ALA A 65 -12.62 -7.24 -23.08
C ALA A 65 -12.38 -6.33 -21.87
N LEU A 66 -13.02 -5.17 -21.83
CA LEU A 66 -12.95 -4.23 -20.71
C LEU A 66 -13.45 -4.85 -19.40
N ALA A 67 -14.57 -5.59 -19.44
CA ALA A 67 -15.09 -6.28 -18.26
C ALA A 67 -14.12 -7.35 -17.75
N LYS A 68 -13.50 -8.11 -18.65
CA LYS A 68 -12.48 -9.13 -18.29
C LYS A 68 -11.22 -8.49 -17.72
N MET A 69 -10.72 -7.40 -18.31
CA MET A 69 -9.57 -6.65 -17.78
C MET A 69 -9.83 -6.11 -16.37
N LYS A 70 -11.00 -5.50 -16.14
CA LYS A 70 -11.42 -5.03 -14.80
C LYS A 70 -11.46 -6.16 -13.78
N ALA A 71 -11.97 -7.33 -14.17
CA ALA A 71 -12.00 -8.51 -13.29
C ALA A 71 -10.58 -9.03 -12.98
N ALA A 72 -9.75 -9.19 -14.01
CA ALA A 72 -8.37 -9.65 -13.87
C ALA A 72 -7.54 -8.73 -12.97
N GLN A 73 -7.66 -7.41 -13.13
CA GLN A 73 -6.91 -6.45 -12.32
C GLN A 73 -7.34 -6.47 -10.85
N ARG A 74 -8.64 -6.63 -10.56
CA ARG A 74 -9.13 -6.78 -9.17
C ARG A 74 -8.63 -8.06 -8.50
N LEU A 75 -8.61 -9.16 -9.25
CA LEU A 75 -8.06 -10.43 -8.76
C LEU A 75 -6.55 -10.32 -8.52
N TRP A 76 -5.82 -9.63 -9.39
CA TRP A 76 -4.39 -9.40 -9.19
C TRP A 76 -4.09 -8.61 -7.91
N VAL A 77 -4.90 -7.61 -7.56
CA VAL A 77 -4.74 -6.87 -6.28
C VAL A 77 -4.89 -7.82 -5.09
N GLN A 78 -5.91 -8.69 -5.12
CA GLN A 78 -6.11 -9.70 -4.08
C GLN A 78 -4.93 -10.67 -3.99
N LEU A 79 -4.43 -11.14 -5.14
CA LEU A 79 -3.25 -12.00 -5.17
C LEU A 79 -2.02 -11.31 -4.58
N ARG A 80 -1.75 -10.06 -4.97
CA ARG A 80 -0.62 -9.29 -4.43
C ARG A 80 -0.67 -9.20 -2.91
N ASP A 81 -1.84 -8.85 -2.38
CA ASP A 81 -2.00 -8.68 -0.94
C ASP A 81 -1.92 -10.05 -0.22
N ALA A 82 -2.49 -11.11 -0.80
CA ALA A 82 -2.34 -12.48 -0.28
C ALA A 82 -0.89 -13.01 -0.33
N ASP A 83 -0.13 -12.70 -1.37
CA ASP A 83 1.29 -13.06 -1.47
C ASP A 83 2.13 -12.35 -0.38
N LEU A 84 1.75 -11.13 -0.01
CA LEU A 84 2.40 -10.39 1.08
C LEU A 84 2.03 -10.97 2.44
N ASP A 85 0.76 -11.31 2.66
CA ASP A 85 0.31 -11.98 3.89
C ASP A 85 0.99 -13.36 4.04
N ALA A 86 1.15 -14.10 2.95
CA ALA A 86 1.87 -15.38 2.95
C ALA A 86 3.38 -15.21 3.21
N ARG A 87 3.98 -14.11 2.74
CA ARG A 87 5.40 -13.80 2.98
C ARG A 87 5.66 -13.33 4.41
N TYR A 88 4.72 -12.63 5.00
CA TYR A 88 4.79 -12.09 6.35
C TYR A 88 3.58 -12.55 7.16
N PRO A 89 3.48 -13.85 7.52
CA PRO A 89 2.33 -14.37 8.23
C PRO A 89 2.20 -13.78 9.63
N VAL A 90 1.03 -13.20 9.92
CA VAL A 90 0.67 -12.62 11.22
C VAL A 90 -0.66 -13.22 11.65
N GLY A 91 -0.74 -13.78 12.85
CA GLY A 91 -2.01 -14.24 13.42
C GLY A 91 -2.95 -13.08 13.73
N ASP A 92 -4.25 -13.36 13.82
CA ASP A 92 -5.31 -12.33 13.98
C ASP A 92 -5.08 -11.40 15.19
N ASP A 93 -4.48 -11.92 16.26
CA ASP A 93 -4.19 -11.19 17.51
C ASP A 93 -2.72 -10.74 17.64
N GLU A 94 -1.91 -10.91 16.58
CA GLU A 94 -0.47 -10.59 16.60
C GLU A 94 -0.16 -9.23 15.96
N ASN A 95 0.90 -8.58 16.45
CA ASN A 95 1.39 -7.33 15.87
C ASN A 95 2.62 -7.60 15.01
N PRO A 96 2.61 -7.28 13.70
CA PRO A 96 3.74 -7.55 12.82
C PRO A 96 5.03 -6.83 13.24
N ARG A 97 4.94 -5.66 13.88
CA ARG A 97 6.12 -4.95 14.38
C ARG A 97 6.73 -5.60 15.61
N LEU A 98 5.95 -6.38 16.37
CA LEU A 98 6.48 -7.20 17.47
C LEU A 98 7.13 -8.48 16.93
N LEU A 99 6.57 -9.09 15.88
CA LEU A 99 7.10 -10.31 15.27
C LEU A 99 8.37 -10.05 14.42
N TYR A 100 8.34 -9.01 13.59
CA TYR A 100 9.35 -8.73 12.56
C TYR A 100 10.19 -7.48 12.85
N GLY A 101 9.93 -6.80 13.97
CA GLY A 101 10.67 -5.62 14.39
C GLY A 101 10.40 -4.38 13.55
N SER A 102 11.26 -3.37 13.73
CA SER A 102 11.11 -2.04 13.14
C SER A 102 11.33 -1.98 11.62
N MET A 103 11.96 -3.00 11.04
CA MET A 103 12.20 -3.13 9.60
C MET A 103 10.98 -3.61 8.82
N TYR A 104 9.98 -4.18 9.49
CA TYR A 104 8.79 -4.74 8.85
C TYR A 104 8.13 -3.81 7.82
N PRO A 105 7.83 -2.52 8.12
CA PRO A 105 7.15 -1.67 7.16
C PRO A 105 7.97 -1.43 5.90
N MET A 106 9.29 -1.25 6.04
CA MET A 106 10.19 -1.09 4.90
C MET A 106 10.17 -2.33 4.00
N LEU A 107 10.32 -3.52 4.59
CA LEU A 107 10.36 -4.78 3.84
C LEU A 107 9.01 -5.11 3.18
N TYR A 108 7.90 -4.84 3.88
CA TYR A 108 6.55 -5.04 3.37
C TYR A 108 6.28 -4.10 2.19
N SER A 109 6.52 -2.80 2.35
CA SER A 109 6.33 -1.80 1.29
C SER A 109 7.23 -2.06 0.10
N GLY A 110 8.50 -2.41 0.31
CA GLY A 110 9.43 -2.76 -0.77
C GLY A 110 8.97 -3.98 -1.58
N ALA A 111 8.51 -5.04 -0.90
CA ALA A 111 7.94 -6.21 -1.58
C ALA A 111 6.68 -5.86 -2.37
N LYS A 112 5.79 -5.04 -1.79
CA LYS A 112 4.57 -4.57 -2.45
C LYS A 112 4.87 -3.72 -3.68
N ALA A 113 5.88 -2.85 -3.60
CA ALA A 113 6.38 -2.06 -4.72
C ALA A 113 6.90 -2.97 -5.84
N ALA A 114 7.75 -3.95 -5.53
CA ALA A 114 8.29 -4.88 -6.52
C ALA A 114 7.21 -5.67 -7.28
N LEU A 115 6.22 -6.22 -6.56
CA LEU A 115 5.08 -6.92 -7.18
C LEU A 115 4.26 -5.97 -8.07
N THR A 116 4.08 -4.72 -7.65
CA THR A 116 3.35 -3.70 -8.38
C THR A 116 4.08 -3.29 -9.67
N THR A 117 5.41 -3.11 -9.61
CA THR A 117 6.25 -2.85 -10.78
C THR A 117 6.23 -4.02 -11.76
N ALA A 118 6.31 -5.26 -11.28
CA ALA A 118 6.19 -6.44 -12.14
C ALA A 118 4.85 -6.48 -12.90
N ARG A 119 3.76 -6.08 -12.23
CA ARG A 119 2.45 -5.96 -12.87
C ARG A 119 2.40 -4.85 -13.90
N VAL A 120 3.02 -3.70 -13.64
CA VAL A 120 3.16 -2.62 -14.63
C VAL A 120 3.81 -3.15 -15.90
N THR A 121 4.95 -3.84 -15.79
CA THR A 121 5.65 -4.44 -16.92
C THR A 121 4.76 -5.42 -17.67
N TYR A 122 4.12 -6.35 -16.96
CA TYR A 122 3.18 -7.30 -17.57
C TYR A 122 2.05 -6.59 -18.34
N LEU A 123 1.43 -5.56 -17.74
CA LEU A 123 0.33 -4.84 -18.36
C LEU A 123 0.77 -4.09 -19.62
N ARG A 124 1.94 -3.45 -19.61
CA ARG A 124 2.50 -2.79 -20.80
C ARG A 124 2.74 -3.79 -21.91
N ASN A 125 3.48 -4.85 -21.62
CA ASN A 125 3.86 -5.85 -22.61
C ASN A 125 2.61 -6.49 -23.23
N GLU A 126 1.69 -7.01 -22.41
CA GLU A 126 0.60 -7.85 -22.92
C GLU A 126 -0.60 -7.07 -23.50
N PHE A 127 -0.81 -5.82 -23.08
CA PHE A 127 -2.04 -5.07 -23.42
C PHE A 127 -1.79 -3.75 -24.15
N LEU A 128 -0.57 -3.20 -24.09
CA LEU A 128 -0.22 -1.97 -24.80
C LEU A 128 0.72 -2.24 -25.98
N GLU A 129 1.72 -3.09 -25.80
CA GLU A 129 2.83 -3.27 -26.75
C GLU A 129 2.70 -4.51 -27.64
N ARG A 130 2.10 -5.60 -27.15
CA ARG A 130 1.91 -6.84 -27.93
C ARG A 130 1.11 -6.59 -29.20
N SER A 131 1.66 -7.02 -30.34
CA SER A 131 0.97 -6.93 -31.63
C SER A 131 -0.01 -8.09 -31.79
N GLU A 132 -1.05 -7.90 -32.61
CA GLU A 132 -2.04 -8.94 -32.91
C GLU A 132 -1.43 -10.15 -33.67
N TYR A 133 -0.23 -9.97 -34.23
CA TYR A 133 0.50 -10.97 -35.01
C TYR A 133 1.52 -11.79 -34.19
N ASP A 134 1.63 -11.51 -32.88
CA ASP A 134 2.54 -12.24 -31.98
C ASP A 134 1.89 -13.50 -31.36
N LEU A 135 0.84 -14.05 -31.99
CA LEU A 135 0.09 -15.24 -31.58
C LEU A 135 0.50 -16.51 -32.33
#